data_AF-A0A010S5V0-F1
#
_entry.id   AF-A0A010S5V0-F1
#
_cell.length_a   1.000
_cell.length_b   1.000
_cell.length_c   1.000
_cell.angle_alpha   90.00
_cell.angle_beta   90.00
_cell.angle_gamma   90.00
#
_symmetry.space_group_name_H-M   'P 1'
#
loop_
_entity.id
_entity.type
_entity.pdbx_description
1 polymer ?
#
loop_
_entity_poly.entity_id
_entity_poly.type
_entity_poly.pdbx_seq_one_letter_code
_entity_poly.pdbx_strand_id
1 'polypeptide(L)'
;MIDNDNPVDLVSPPTIRTLNNTEYDFTLQLGACIDAMSQSDAMGETLLFYRKGACLCTQYIHSLDLGALDIDRYEMILFDGGNTHGDRWKHVFFPQQKSHFFNYKE
;
A
#
# COMPACT_ATOMS: atom_id res chain seq x y z
N MET A 1 15.96 16.20 -59.70
CA MET A 1 16.83 16.89 -58.73
C MET A 1 15.92 17.65 -57.78
N ILE A 2 15.94 17.55 -56.47
CA ILE A 2 16.65 16.76 -55.45
C ILE A 2 15.64 16.73 -54.28
N ASP A 3 15.49 15.58 -53.62
CA ASP A 3 14.76 15.44 -52.36
C ASP A 3 15.28 16.42 -51.30
N ASN A 4 14.41 16.96 -50.44
CA ASN A 4 14.80 17.36 -49.09
C ASN A 4 13.57 17.51 -48.20
N ASP A 5 13.36 16.46 -47.41
CA ASP A 5 13.18 16.50 -45.96
C ASP A 5 12.49 17.74 -45.37
N ASN A 6 11.25 17.53 -44.94
CA ASN A 6 10.84 18.09 -43.66
C ASN A 6 10.40 16.92 -42.78
N PRO A 7 11.12 16.59 -41.69
CA PRO A 7 10.67 15.56 -40.77
C PRO A 7 9.37 16.04 -40.13
N VAL A 8 8.32 15.24 -40.26
CA VAL A 8 7.15 15.33 -39.39
C VAL A 8 7.66 15.33 -37.96
N ASP A 9 7.42 16.43 -37.25
CA ASP A 9 7.68 16.54 -35.82
C ASP A 9 7.08 15.31 -35.13
N LEU A 10 7.95 14.40 -34.72
CA LEU A 10 7.63 13.36 -33.76
C LEU A 10 7.25 14.09 -32.49
N VAL A 11 5.95 14.33 -32.33
CA VAL A 11 5.35 14.68 -31.06
C VAL A 11 5.80 13.59 -30.10
N SER A 12 6.82 13.91 -29.30
CA SER A 12 7.30 13.03 -28.27
C SER A 12 6.10 12.71 -27.38
N PRO A 13 5.81 11.42 -27.10
CA PRO A 13 4.68 11.08 -26.25
C PRO A 13 4.87 11.82 -24.93
N PRO A 14 3.78 12.35 -24.34
CA PRO A 14 3.89 13.17 -23.17
C PRO A 14 4.53 12.30 -22.09
N THR A 15 5.73 12.71 -21.65
CA THR A 15 6.39 12.15 -20.48
C THR A 15 5.61 12.66 -19.27
N ILE A 16 4.38 12.15 -19.09
CA ILE A 16 3.57 12.41 -17.92
C ILE A 16 4.25 11.66 -16.78
N ARG A 17 4.87 12.46 -15.93
CA ARG A 17 5.34 12.19 -14.57
C ARG A 17 4.48 11.16 -13.82
N THR A 18 4.76 9.86 -13.95
CA THR A 18 4.17 8.80 -13.12
C THR A 18 5.02 8.51 -11.89
N LEU A 19 5.45 9.56 -11.16
CA LEU A 19 6.26 9.40 -9.95
C LEU A 19 5.57 9.93 -8.67
N ASN A 20 4.33 10.43 -8.78
CA ASN A 20 3.65 11.07 -7.64
C ASN A 20 2.43 10.29 -7.10
N ASN A 21 2.12 9.10 -7.65
CA ASN A 21 0.84 8.44 -7.37
C ASN A 21 0.95 7.21 -6.45
N THR A 22 2.14 6.65 -6.22
CA THR A 22 2.32 5.43 -5.41
C THR A 22 2.30 5.73 -3.91
N GLU A 23 2.94 6.81 -3.47
CA GLU A 23 2.91 7.23 -2.06
C GLU A 23 1.53 7.71 -1.63
N TYR A 24 0.86 8.48 -2.50
CA TYR A 24 -0.51 8.91 -2.25
C TYR A 24 -1.48 7.71 -2.18
N ASP A 25 -1.38 6.78 -3.14
CA ASP A 25 -2.17 5.55 -3.12
C ASP A 25 -1.85 4.69 -1.89
N PHE A 26 -0.59 4.54 -1.51
CA PHE A 26 -0.18 3.86 -0.27
C PHE A 26 -0.87 4.47 0.96
N THR A 27 -0.79 5.78 1.14
CA THR A 27 -1.40 6.47 2.29
C THR A 27 -2.92 6.32 2.27
N LEU A 28 -3.54 6.46 1.10
CA LEU A 28 -4.98 6.31 0.94
C LEU A 28 -5.45 4.90 1.31
N GLN A 29 -4.78 3.87 0.81
CA GLN A 29 -5.14 2.48 1.06
C GLN A 29 -4.86 2.07 2.51
N LEU A 30 -3.79 2.59 3.11
CA LEU A 30 -3.50 2.38 4.52
C LEU A 30 -4.61 2.98 5.41
N GLY A 31 -5.05 4.20 5.09
CA GLY A 31 -6.20 4.84 5.74
C GLY A 31 -7.48 4.01 5.60
N ALA A 32 -7.78 3.53 4.39
CA ALA A 32 -8.95 2.69 4.14
C ALA A 32 -8.92 1.39 4.96
N CYS A 33 -7.75 0.77 5.15
CA CYS A 33 -7.62 -0.40 6.01
C CYS A 33 -7.85 -0.08 7.49
N ILE A 34 -7.32 1.03 7.98
CA ILE A 34 -7.55 1.48 9.36
C ILE A 34 -9.05 1.73 9.58
N ASP A 35 -9.71 2.43 8.65
CA ASP A 35 -11.14 2.71 8.71
C ASP A 35 -11.99 1.43 8.67
N ALA A 36 -11.63 0.47 7.81
CA ALA A 36 -12.28 -0.82 7.72
C ALA A 36 -12.15 -1.63 9.01
N MET A 37 -10.95 -1.67 9.62
CA MET A 37 -10.72 -2.37 10.89
C MET A 37 -11.34 -1.66 12.09
N SER A 38 -11.82 -0.42 11.93
CA SER A 38 -12.44 0.37 12.99
C SER A 38 -13.97 0.29 12.99
N GLN A 39 -14.55 -0.40 12.00
CA GLN A 39 -16.00 -0.62 11.96
C GLN A 39 -16.45 -1.52 13.10
N SER A 40 -17.69 -1.35 13.56
CA SER A 40 -18.23 -2.11 14.69
C SER A 40 -18.36 -3.61 14.44
N ASP A 41 -18.47 -4.01 13.17
CA ASP A 41 -18.56 -5.41 12.74
C ASP A 41 -17.21 -5.95 12.24
N ALA A 42 -16.14 -5.16 12.34
CA ALA A 42 -14.81 -5.58 11.93
C ALA A 42 -14.30 -6.73 12.79
N MET A 43 -13.60 -7.66 12.15
CA MET A 43 -12.92 -8.78 12.77
C MET A 43 -11.49 -8.86 12.23
N GLY A 44 -10.61 -9.52 12.99
CA GLY A 44 -9.27 -9.84 12.56
C GLY A 44 -8.20 -9.07 13.33
N GLU A 45 -7.00 -9.00 12.77
CA GLU A 45 -5.80 -8.53 13.46
C GLU A 45 -4.93 -7.66 12.55
N THR A 46 -4.20 -6.72 13.16
CA THR A 46 -3.15 -5.97 12.48
C THR A 46 -1.79 -6.37 13.03
N LEU A 47 -0.88 -6.71 12.13
CA LEU A 47 0.43 -7.26 12.42
C LEU A 47 1.50 -6.35 11.84
N LEU A 48 2.48 -6.02 12.67
CA LEU A 48 3.68 -5.28 12.30
C LEU A 48 4.86 -6.24 12.22
N PHE A 49 5.61 -6.18 11.12
CA PHE A 49 6.83 -6.96 10.93
C PHE A 49 8.04 -6.04 10.93
N TYR A 50 9.05 -6.38 11.72
CA TYR A 50 10.30 -5.61 11.81
C TYR A 50 11.49 -6.54 11.95
N ARG A 51 12.70 -6.05 11.62
CA ARG A 51 13.92 -6.82 11.84
C ARG A 51 14.60 -6.47 13.15
N LYS A 52 15.03 -7.51 13.87
CA LYS A 52 16.00 -7.42 14.94
C LYS A 52 17.25 -8.22 14.54
N GLY A 53 18.19 -7.53 13.91
CA GLY A 53 19.33 -8.19 13.24
C GLY A 53 18.85 -9.00 12.03
N ALA A 54 19.25 -10.27 11.95
CA ALA A 54 18.82 -11.18 10.88
C ALA A 54 17.41 -11.76 11.10
N CYS A 55 16.82 -11.59 12.28
CA CYS A 55 15.51 -12.15 12.61
C CYS A 55 14.37 -11.23 12.18
N LEU A 56 13.38 -11.80 11.48
CA LEU A 56 12.09 -11.15 11.26
C LEU A 56 11.20 -11.41 12.47
N CYS A 57 10.75 -10.33 13.11
CA CYS A 57 9.89 -10.36 14.29
C CYS A 57 8.51 -9.82 13.92
N THR A 58 7.51 -10.23 14.69
CA THR A 58 6.12 -9.81 14.50
C THR A 58 5.56 -9.27 15.81
N GLN A 59 4.75 -8.23 15.72
CA GLN A 59 4.02 -7.63 16.84
C GLN A 59 2.56 -7.40 16.43
N TYR A 60 1.64 -7.72 17.33
CA TYR A 60 0.23 -7.35 17.20
C TYR A 60 0.03 -5.90 17.61
N ILE A 61 -0.84 -5.20 16.90
CA ILE A 61 -1.23 -3.84 17.24
C ILE A 61 -2.71 -3.62 16.96
N HIS A 62 -3.33 -2.71 17.71
CA HIS A 62 -4.63 -2.19 17.35
C HIS A 62 -4.49 -1.30 16.11
N SER A 63 -5.34 -1.48 15.09
CA SER A 63 -5.25 -0.74 13.82
C SER A 63 -5.25 0.79 14.02
N LEU A 64 -6.04 1.29 14.97
CA LEU A 64 -6.09 2.73 15.31
C LEU A 64 -4.77 3.31 15.82
N ASP A 65 -3.90 2.48 16.41
CA ASP A 65 -2.62 2.97 16.96
C ASP A 65 -1.57 3.20 15.86
N LEU A 66 -1.80 2.70 14.64
CA LEU A 66 -0.89 2.89 13.49
C LEU A 66 -0.69 4.36 13.13
N GLY A 67 -1.73 5.19 13.26
CA GLY A 67 -1.64 6.61 12.90
C GLY A 67 -0.64 7.41 13.74
N ALA A 68 -0.30 6.92 14.94
CA ALA A 68 0.66 7.55 15.84
C ALA A 68 2.09 6.97 15.71
N LEU A 69 2.27 5.92 14.91
CA LEU A 69 3.55 5.24 14.75
C LEU A 69 4.35 5.77 13.57
N ASP A 70 5.68 5.76 13.74
CA ASP A 70 6.63 5.89 12.63
C ASP A 70 6.67 4.56 11.85
N ILE A 71 5.70 4.40 10.96
CA ILE A 71 5.47 3.14 10.22
C ILE A 71 6.63 2.77 9.29
N ASP A 72 7.50 3.74 8.93
CA ASP A 72 8.63 3.53 8.02
C ASP A 72 9.76 2.68 8.66
N ARG A 73 9.68 2.42 9.96
CA ARG A 73 10.57 1.49 10.69
C ARG A 73 10.23 0.01 10.51
N TYR A 74 9.03 -0.28 10.02
CA TYR A 74 8.56 -1.65 9.83
C TYR A 74 8.84 -2.12 8.41
N GLU A 75 9.23 -3.39 8.25
CA GLU A 75 9.40 -3.99 6.93
C GLU A 75 8.04 -4.24 6.27
N MET A 76 7.05 -4.66 7.07
CA MET A 76 5.70 -4.95 6.57
C MET A 76 4.64 -4.61 7.61
N ILE A 77 3.46 -4.25 7.13
CA ILE A 77 2.23 -4.17 7.90
C ILE A 77 1.23 -5.09 7.22
N LEU A 78 0.62 -6.00 7.97
CA LEU A 78 -0.43 -6.88 7.47
C LEU A 78 -1.71 -6.59 8.22
N PHE A 79 -2.75 -6.27 7.47
CA PHE A 79 -4.12 -6.35 7.92
C PHE A 79 -4.66 -7.72 7.52
N ASP A 80 -4.96 -8.57 8.50
CA ASP A 80 -5.77 -9.76 8.29
C ASP A 80 -7.18 -9.44 8.76
N GLY A 81 -7.98 -8.91 7.85
CA GLY A 81 -9.26 -8.28 8.17
C GLY A 81 -10.46 -9.08 7.67
N GLY A 82 -11.61 -8.74 8.22
CA GLY A 82 -12.89 -9.29 7.82
C GLY A 82 -14.01 -8.64 8.60
N ASN A 83 -15.23 -9.14 8.44
CA ASN A 83 -16.37 -8.70 9.22
C ASN A 83 -17.24 -9.88 9.69
N THR A 84 -18.26 -9.57 10.50
CA THR A 84 -19.24 -10.58 10.97
C THR A 84 -20.14 -11.12 9.87
N HIS A 85 -20.18 -10.48 8.70
CA HIS A 85 -20.99 -10.88 7.54
C HIS A 85 -20.34 -11.95 6.68
N GLY A 86 -19.07 -12.28 6.95
CA GLY A 86 -18.34 -13.37 6.29
C GLY A 86 -17.19 -12.91 5.41
N ASP A 87 -17.04 -11.60 5.16
CA ASP A 87 -15.97 -11.08 4.30
C ASP A 87 -14.60 -11.36 4.93
N ARG A 88 -13.64 -11.75 4.10
CA ARG A 88 -12.25 -11.99 4.52
C ARG A 88 -11.29 -11.37 3.51
N TRP A 89 -10.36 -10.59 4.01
CA TRP A 89 -9.40 -9.89 3.18
C TRP A 89 -8.04 -9.78 3.86
N LYS A 90 -7.00 -9.69 3.06
CA LYS A 90 -5.63 -9.45 3.51
C LYS A 90 -5.06 -8.29 2.73
N HIS A 91 -4.53 -7.30 3.43
CA HIS A 91 -3.82 -6.18 2.81
C HIS A 91 -2.44 -6.07 3.44
N VAL A 92 -1.41 -6.27 2.63
CA VAL A 92 -0.02 -6.11 3.05
C VAL A 92 0.54 -4.81 2.51
N PHE A 93 1.25 -4.08 3.37
CA PHE A 93 1.92 -2.83 3.05
C PHE A 93 3.42 -2.99 3.30
N PHE A 94 4.22 -2.35 2.45
CA PHE A 94 5.68 -2.26 2.54
C PHE A 94 6.06 -0.77 2.68
N PRO A 95 6.17 -0.25 3.92
CA PRO A 95 6.26 1.20 4.18
C PRO A 95 7.45 1.89 3.49
N GLN A 96 8.63 1.26 3.48
CA GLN A 96 9.82 1.86 2.85
C GLN A 96 9.71 1.94 1.33
N GLN A 97 9.00 0.99 0.72
CA GLN A 97 8.78 0.89 -0.71
C GLN A 97 7.55 1.68 -1.17
N LYS A 98 6.75 2.20 -0.22
CA LYS A 98 5.45 2.83 -0.45
C LYS A 98 4.59 1.99 -1.42
N SER A 99 4.55 0.68 -1.18
CA SER A 99 3.80 -0.29 -2.00
C SER A 99 2.90 -1.16 -1.14
N HIS A 100 1.89 -1.75 -1.75
CA HIS A 100 0.92 -2.59 -1.07
C HIS A 100 0.32 -3.64 -2.00
N PHE A 101 -0.23 -4.70 -1.42
CA PHE A 101 -0.95 -5.74 -2.15
C PHE A 101 -2.20 -6.13 -1.38
N PHE A 102 -3.32 -6.14 -2.08
CA PHE A 102 -4.61 -6.53 -1.55
C PHE A 102 -5.01 -7.91 -2.09
N ASN A 103 -5.52 -8.75 -1.21
CA ASN A 103 -6.06 -10.06 -1.54
C ASN A 103 -7.43 -10.22 -0.86
N TYR A 104 -8.46 -10.38 -1.68
CA TYR A 104 -9.82 -10.64 -1.22
C TYR A 104 -10.13 -12.12 -1.38
N LYS A 105 -10.75 -12.72 -0.36
CA LYS A 105 -11.29 -14.08 -0.45
C LYS A 105 -12.80 -14.03 -0.21
N GLU A 106 -13.54 -14.46 -1.24
CA GLU A 106 -14.96 -14.81 -1.14
C GLU A 106 -15.18 -16.08 -0.32
#